data_AF-A0A1R1Y187-F1
#
_entry.id   AF-A0A1R1Y187-F1
#
_cell.length_a   1.000
_cell.length_b   1.000
_cell.length_c   1.000
_cell.angle_alpha   90.00
_cell.angle_beta   90.00
_cell.angle_gamma   90.00
#
_symmetry.space_group_name_H-M   'P 1'
#
loop_
_entity.id
_entity.type
_entity.pdbx_description
1 polymer ?
#
loop_
_entity_poly.entity_id
_entity_poly.type
_entity_poly.pdbx_seq_one_letter_code
_entity_poly.pdbx_strand_id
1 'polypeptide(L)' 'MESFKKNCGVEQGFPASLILFNFYINNIFDGIQGVFVPSLGKRIPGLLFADDAVVIVDSAEQFQDS' A
#
# COMPACT_ATOMS: atom_id res chain seq x y z
N MET A 1 -10.59 -35.51 -9.15
CA MET A 1 -9.57 -34.46 -8.96
C MET A 1 -10.28 -33.28 -8.33
N GLU A 2 -10.11 -33.08 -7.02
CA GLU A 2 -10.77 -31.97 -6.34
C GLU A 2 -10.15 -30.64 -6.77
N SER A 3 -11.00 -29.70 -7.16
CA SER A 3 -10.63 -28.32 -7.46
C SER A 3 -10.47 -27.57 -6.14
N PHE A 4 -9.25 -27.14 -5.81
CA PHE A 4 -9.03 -26.21 -4.70
C PHE A 4 -9.68 -24.87 -5.04
N LYS A 5 -10.83 -24.59 -4.42
CA LYS A 5 -11.54 -23.32 -4.59
C LYS A 5 -10.88 -22.26 -3.73
N LYS A 6 -10.37 -21.22 -4.38
CA LYS A 6 -9.85 -20.03 -3.70
C LYS A 6 -11.00 -19.18 -3.17
N ASN A 7 -11.03 -18.95 -1.85
CA ASN A 7 -12.10 -18.18 -1.19
C ASN A 7 -11.72 -16.71 -0.93
N CYS A 8 -10.45 -16.33 -1.07
CA CYS A 8 -9.97 -14.95 -0.84
C CYS A 8 -8.71 -14.65 -1.67
N GLY A 9 -8.56 -13.41 -2.16
CA GLY A 9 -7.41 -12.90 -2.91
C GLY A 9 -7.52 -13.02 -4.44
N VAL A 10 -6.46 -12.63 -5.16
CA VAL A 10 -6.40 -12.60 -6.64
C VAL A 10 -5.45 -13.64 -7.22
N GLU A 11 -5.78 -14.28 -8.35
CA GLU A 11 -4.97 -15.38 -8.92
C GLU A 11 -3.60 -14.87 -9.41
N GLN A 12 -2.51 -15.51 -8.96
CA GLN A 12 -1.17 -15.15 -9.44
C GLN A 12 -1.03 -15.54 -10.92
N GLY A 13 -0.44 -14.65 -11.71
CA GLY A 13 -0.29 -14.84 -13.16
C GLY A 13 -1.52 -14.49 -13.99
N PHE A 14 -2.66 -14.17 -13.38
CA PHE A 14 -3.79 -13.62 -14.11
C PHE A 14 -3.58 -12.12 -14.39
N PRO A 15 -3.67 -11.65 -15.64
CA PRO A 15 -3.33 -10.26 -15.99
C PRO A 15 -4.09 -9.19 -15.20
N ALA A 16 -5.35 -9.44 -14.84
CA ALA A 16 -6.17 -8.46 -14.11
C ALA A 16 -5.92 -8.48 -12.59
N SER A 17 -5.24 -9.49 -12.05
CA SER A 17 -4.97 -9.59 -10.61
C SER A 17 -4.10 -8.44 -10.12
N LEU A 18 -3.18 -7.96 -10.95
CA LEU A 18 -2.28 -6.85 -10.60
C LEU A 18 -3.06 -5.56 -10.39
N ILE A 19 -3.98 -5.22 -11.30
CA ILE A 19 -4.77 -3.98 -11.19
C ILE A 19 -5.75 -4.05 -10.02
N LEU A 20 -6.36 -5.23 -9.78
CA LEU A 20 -7.24 -5.46 -8.63
C LEU A 20 -6.49 -5.34 -7.31
N PHE A 21 -5.28 -5.89 -7.22
CA PHE A 21 -4.43 -5.76 -6.04
C PHE A 21 -4.04 -4.30 -5.79
N ASN A 22 -3.65 -3.57 -6.84
CA ASN A 22 -3.31 -2.15 -6.72
C ASN A 22 -4.50 -1.29 -6.27
N PHE A 23 -5.72 -1.60 -6.69
CA PHE A 23 -6.93 -0.95 -6.17
C PHE A 23 -7.20 -1.29 -4.70
N TYR A 24 -6.88 -2.49 -4.26
CA TYR A 24 -7.09 -2.91 -2.87
C TYR A 24 -6.15 -2.21 -1.89
N ILE A 25 -4.91 -1.94 -2.29
CA ILE A 25 -3.89 -1.30 -1.43
C ILE A 25 -3.84 0.23 -1.56
N ASN A 26 -4.69 0.84 -2.40
CA ASN A 26 -4.58 2.26 -2.76
C ASN A 26 -4.73 3.23 -1.58
N ASN A 27 -5.35 2.77 -0.49
CA ASN A 27 -5.66 3.53 0.70
C ASN A 27 -4.81 3.12 1.92
N ILE A 28 -3.77 2.30 1.72
CA ILE A 28 -2.91 1.81 2.82
C ILE A 28 -2.19 2.94 3.57
N PHE A 29 -2.08 4.12 2.97
CA PHE A 29 -1.49 5.32 3.58
C PHE A 29 -2.51 6.28 4.17
N ASP A 30 -3.80 5.95 4.16
CA ASP A 30 -4.82 6.79 4.77
C ASP A 30 -4.55 6.95 6.27
N GLY A 31 -4.52 8.20 6.74
CA GLY A 31 -4.20 8.54 8.13
C GLY A 31 -2.72 8.79 8.42
N ILE A 32 -1.80 8.42 7.52
CA ILE A 32 -0.37 8.73 7.69
C ILE A 32 -0.10 10.18 7.28
N GLN A 33 0.46 10.98 8.19
CA GLN A 33 0.74 12.39 7.95
C GLN A 33 1.80 12.61 6.86
N GLY A 34 2.81 11.73 6.79
CA GLY A 34 3.91 11.81 5.83
C GLY A 34 4.93 12.89 6.11
N VAL A 35 6.01 12.94 5.32
CA VAL A 35 7.05 13.97 5.41
C VAL A 35 6.86 15.04 4.35
N PHE A 36 7.04 16.32 4.71
CA PHE A 36 6.95 17.43 3.75
C PHE A 36 8.18 17.46 2.84
N VAL A 37 7.96 17.39 1.53
CA VAL A 37 9.02 17.46 0.52
C VAL A 37 8.96 18.83 -0.17
N PRO A 38 9.90 19.76 0.13
CA PRO A 38 9.82 21.14 -0.35
C PRO A 38 9.77 21.27 -1.87
N SER A 39 10.50 20.42 -2.61
CA SER A 39 10.52 20.42 -4.07
C SER A 39 9.19 20.02 -4.72
N LEU A 40 8.33 19.29 -3.99
CA LEU A 40 7.02 18.85 -4.45
C LEU A 40 5.87 19.69 -3.86
N GLY A 41 6.15 20.52 -2.85
CA GLY A 41 5.16 21.31 -2.13
C GLY A 41 4.08 20.47 -1.45
N LYS A 42 4.35 19.20 -1.16
CA LYS A 42 3.39 18.21 -0.65
C LYS A 42 4.03 17.32 0.43
N ARG A 43 3.18 16.74 1.29
CA ARG A 43 3.59 15.64 2.18
C ARG A 43 3.50 14.31 1.45
N ILE A 44 4.50 13.45 1.63
CA ILE A 44 4.54 12.10 1.07
C ILE A 44 4.41 11.12 2.25
N PRO A 45 3.31 10.35 2.33
CA PRO A 45 3.12 9.40 3.43
C PRO A 45 3.94 8.12 3.27
N GLY A 46 4.27 7.75 2.03
CA GLY A 46 5.01 6.55 1.75
C GLY A 46 5.13 6.24 0.26
N LEU A 47 5.71 5.08 -0.03
CA LEU A 47 5.91 4.52 -1.36
C LEU A 47 5.38 3.09 -1.39
N LEU A 48 4.67 2.73 -2.45
CA LEU A 48 4.18 1.37 -2.69
C LEU A 48 4.79 0.82 -3.96
N PHE A 49 5.24 -0.42 -3.89
CA PHE A 49 5.67 -1.18 -5.05
C PHE A 49 5.28 -2.64 -4.87
N ALA A 50 4.32 -3.10 -5.68
CA ALA A 50 3.72 -4.43 -5.49
C ALA A 50 3.26 -4.63 -4.03
N ASP A 51 3.76 -5.66 -3.36
CA ASP A 51 3.49 -6.01 -1.96
C ASP A 51 4.37 -5.26 -0.95
N ASP A 52 5.37 -4.50 -1.41
CA ASP A 52 6.25 -3.71 -0.55
C ASP A 52 5.71 -2.30 -0.31
N ALA A 53 5.70 -1.90 0.96
CA ALA A 53 5.34 -0.56 1.40
C ALA A 53 6.45 0.06 2.25
N VAL A 54 6.80 1.31 1.96
CA VAL A 54 7.68 2.13 2.81
C VAL A 54 6.85 3.29 3.35
N VAL A 55 6.76 3.43 4.66
CA VAL A 55 6.13 4.57 5.33
C VAL A 55 7.20 5.61 5.67
N ILE A 56 6.92 6.88 5.41
CA ILE A 56 7.86 7.99 5.65
C ILE A 56 7.21 8.93 6.67
N VAL A 57 7.82 9.07 7.85
CA VAL A 57 7.33 9.89 8.96
C VAL A 57 8.44 10.79 9.51
N ASP A 58 8.07 11.93 10.11
CA ASP A 58 9.05 12.88 10.66
C ASP A 58 9.73 12.31 11.93
N SER A 59 9.04 11.43 12.66
CA SER A 59 9.58 10.74 13.85
C SER A 59 8.92 9.37 14.07
N ALA A 60 9.53 8.53 14.92
CA ALA A 60 9.02 7.19 15.22
C ALA A 60 7.70 7.20 16.00
N GLU A 61 7.47 8.22 16.82
CA GLU A 61 6.26 8.38 17.63
C GLU A 61 5.02 8.59 16.75
N GLN A 62 5.16 9.32 15.64
CA GLN A 62 4.08 9.54 14.66
C GLN A 62 3.60 8.25 13.99
N PHE A 63 4.40 7.18 14.04
CA PHE A 63 3.99 5.87 13.53
C PHE A 63 3.24 5.04 14.60
N GLN A 64 3.48 5.30 15.89
CA GLN A 64 2.91 4.51 16.99
C GLN A 64 1.58 5.04 17.53
N ASP A 65 1.21 6.27 17.20
CA ASP A 65 -0.03 6.93 17.65
C ASP A 65 -1.24 6.71 16.71
N SER A 66 -1.20 5.71 15.81
CA SER A 66 -2.33 5.34 14.92
C SER A 66 -3.31 4.37 15.54
#